data_AF-W4B4W0-F1
#
_entry.id   AF-W4B4W0-F1
#
_cell.length_a   1.000
_cell.length_b   1.000
_cell.length_c   1.000
_cell.angle_alpha   90.00
_cell.angle_beta   90.00
_cell.angle_gamma   90.00
#
_symmetry.space_group_name_H-M   'P 1'
#
loop_
_entity.id
_entity.type
_entity.pdbx_description
1 polymer ?
#
loop_
_entity_poly.entity_id
_entity_poly.type
_entity_poly.pdbx_seq_one_letter_code
_entity_poly.pdbx_strand_id
1 'polypeptide(L)'
;MISLSSTTKGGLFIKLYNSKGKRFEYEQEVDEVTGEVKEFAKIEVDNDTELSVGSHEARLRQIEFMKKLEYREKGRRKKHFAQTMPAYEETVIGKYPSKLLDCLMRTLPYMNYNGDNQVNANDVIKISGKIANDTSLSKLWGVSRPTAVKYIDRFVEDNIWETKKIEGFNGNAYRFKQDVFLKGSKSDKEYLSKKVVLETLGTMITHADQERSRILSKPFTHEEKRYAKGLSTFHPIACLGALLTKTHYKSFFLVNNQFDDEIVKEDETVQNVLNSSYKKRRFKFLKKYEMWNLYSRTETKKLSSDRKLELEACVYVLKRIGALGKWETEKNEYYLMNPSLVFASPNAKCDDEWYQFICTMFNLKNLE
;
A
#
# COMPACT_ATOMS: atom_id res chain seq x y z
N MET A 1 -57.83 -7.53 -6.64
CA MET A 1 -58.61 -8.63 -7.27
C MET A 1 -58.43 -8.48 -8.77
N ILE A 2 -57.76 -9.42 -9.44
CA ILE A 2 -57.42 -9.33 -10.87
C ILE A 2 -58.54 -10.00 -11.67
N SER A 3 -59.16 -9.25 -12.58
CA SER A 3 -60.14 -9.76 -13.55
C SER A 3 -59.51 -9.71 -14.93
N LEU A 4 -59.47 -10.87 -15.61
CA LEU A 4 -59.00 -11.02 -16.99
C LEU A 4 -60.22 -11.28 -17.87
N SER A 5 -60.44 -10.45 -18.88
CA SER A 5 -61.38 -10.76 -19.97
C SER A 5 -60.60 -10.78 -21.28
N SER A 6 -60.77 -11.85 -22.06
CA SER A 6 -60.17 -12.01 -23.38
C SER A 6 -61.18 -11.61 -24.44
N THR A 7 -60.73 -10.87 -25.45
CA THR A 7 -61.42 -10.81 -26.74
C THR A 7 -60.40 -11.01 -27.86
N THR A 8 -60.88 -11.71 -28.88
CA THR A 8 -60.15 -12.29 -30.00
C THR A 8 -59.68 -11.22 -30.99
N LYS A 9 -58.42 -10.79 -30.85
CA LYS A 9 -57.42 -10.60 -31.92
C LYS A 9 -56.21 -9.82 -31.36
N GLY A 10 -55.07 -10.53 -31.31
CA GLY A 10 -53.68 -10.03 -31.29
C GLY A 10 -53.41 -8.68 -30.61
N GLY A 11 -53.09 -8.70 -29.31
CA GLY A 11 -52.58 -7.56 -28.56
C GLY A 11 -52.97 -7.67 -27.09
N LEU A 12 -52.05 -8.13 -26.24
CA LEU A 12 -52.29 -8.29 -24.80
C LEU A 12 -52.16 -6.92 -24.11
N PHE A 13 -53.24 -6.13 -24.12
CA PHE A 13 -53.27 -4.86 -23.39
C PHE A 13 -53.64 -5.10 -21.93
N ILE A 14 -52.65 -5.08 -21.05
CA ILE A 14 -52.88 -5.15 -19.60
C ILE A 14 -53.31 -3.76 -19.13
N LYS A 15 -54.62 -3.56 -18.91
CA LYS A 15 -55.12 -2.38 -18.20
C LYS A 15 -54.85 -2.57 -16.70
N LEU A 16 -53.76 -2.00 -16.22
CA LEU A 16 -53.51 -1.88 -14.79
C LEU A 16 -54.38 -0.73 -14.25
N TYR A 17 -54.93 -0.89 -13.05
CA TYR A 17 -55.59 0.17 -12.29
C TYR A 17 -54.92 0.27 -10.92
N ASN A 18 -54.75 1.47 -10.38
CA ASN A 18 -54.37 1.60 -8.97
C ASN A 18 -55.52 1.21 -8.03
N SER A 19 -55.27 1.10 -6.73
CA SER A 19 -56.26 0.70 -5.72
C SER A 19 -57.49 1.63 -5.61
N LYS A 20 -57.46 2.80 -6.26
CA LYS A 20 -58.55 3.79 -6.35
C LYS A 20 -59.18 3.90 -7.75
N GLY A 21 -58.86 3.00 -8.69
CA GLY A 21 -59.52 2.90 -10.00
C GLY A 21 -59.07 3.91 -11.06
N LYS A 22 -57.98 4.67 -10.85
CA LYS A 22 -57.46 5.62 -11.85
C LYS A 22 -56.57 4.93 -12.89
N ARG A 23 -56.65 5.40 -14.15
CA ARG A 23 -55.81 4.98 -15.29
C ARG A 23 -54.39 5.53 -15.14
N PHE A 24 -53.39 4.73 -15.50
CA PHE A 24 -51.99 5.15 -15.52
C PHE A 24 -51.72 6.09 -16.71
N GLU A 25 -50.96 7.16 -16.46
CA GLU A 25 -50.36 7.99 -17.49
C GLU A 25 -48.94 7.47 -17.78
N TYR A 26 -48.62 7.32 -19.06
CA TYR A 26 -47.33 6.85 -19.54
C TYR A 26 -46.57 8.03 -20.15
N GLU A 27 -45.31 8.18 -19.78
CA GLU A 27 -44.39 9.14 -20.39
C GLU A 27 -43.37 8.37 -21.24
N GLN A 28 -43.06 8.89 -22.42
CA GLN A 28 -42.05 8.35 -23.32
C GLN A 28 -40.79 9.18 -23.17
N GLU A 29 -39.68 8.52 -22.83
CA GLU A 29 -38.36 9.15 -22.79
C GLU A 29 -37.46 8.49 -23.84
N VAL A 30 -36.77 9.32 -24.62
CA VAL A 30 -35.86 8.86 -25.66
C VAL A 30 -34.47 8.79 -25.07
N ASP A 31 -33.90 7.59 -25.05
CA ASP A 31 -32.55 7.35 -24.56
C ASP A 31 -31.54 8.07 -25.48
N GLU A 32 -30.94 9.17 -25.00
CA GLU A 32 -30.13 10.08 -25.82
C GLU A 32 -28.88 9.43 -26.45
N VAL A 33 -28.45 8.27 -25.95
CA VAL A 33 -27.26 7.55 -26.43
C VAL A 33 -27.62 6.50 -27.47
N THR A 34 -28.82 5.90 -27.39
CA THR A 34 -29.24 4.78 -28.25
C THR A 34 -30.36 5.13 -29.22
N GLY A 35 -31.08 6.23 -28.99
CA GLY A 35 -32.24 6.67 -29.79
C GLY A 35 -33.50 5.84 -29.59
N GLU A 36 -33.49 4.85 -28.69
CA GLU A 36 -34.64 4.00 -28.41
C GLU A 36 -35.63 4.71 -27.46
N VAL A 37 -36.91 4.70 -27.84
CA VAL A 37 -37.99 5.27 -27.02
C VAL A 37 -38.41 4.23 -25.98
N LYS A 38 -38.28 4.56 -24.69
CA LYS A 38 -38.74 3.72 -23.59
C LYS A 38 -39.96 4.36 -22.94
N GLU A 39 -41.05 3.58 -22.84
CA GLU A 39 -42.28 3.97 -22.14
C GLU A 39 -42.16 3.63 -20.66
N PHE A 40 -42.35 4.62 -19.79
CA PHE A 40 -42.40 4.43 -18.35
C PHE A 40 -43.77 4.84 -17.81
N ALA A 41 -44.36 3.99 -16.96
CA ALA A 41 -45.57 4.33 -16.23
C ALA A 41 -45.20 5.21 -15.03
N LYS A 42 -45.76 6.43 -14.97
CA LYS A 42 -45.54 7.32 -13.83
C LYS A 42 -46.46 6.88 -12.69
N ILE A 43 -45.88 6.25 -11.67
CA ILE A 43 -46.61 5.85 -10.47
C ILE A 43 -46.31 6.89 -9.39
N GLU A 44 -47.27 7.76 -9.09
CA GLU A 44 -47.22 8.58 -7.87
C GLU A 44 -47.34 7.64 -6.66
N VAL A 45 -46.23 7.48 -5.94
CA VAL A 45 -46.19 6.67 -4.72
C VAL A 45 -46.61 7.57 -3.56
N ASP A 46 -47.84 7.39 -3.09
CA ASP A 46 -48.38 8.10 -1.93
C ASP A 46 -47.69 7.59 -0.63
N ASN A 47 -47.56 8.45 0.38
CA ASN A 47 -46.81 8.17 1.62
C ASN A 47 -47.36 6.99 2.45
N ASP A 48 -48.56 6.48 2.13
CA ASP A 48 -49.23 5.35 2.79
C ASP A 48 -49.02 4.00 2.07
N THR A 49 -48.06 3.92 1.15
CA THR A 49 -47.74 2.63 0.50
C THR A 49 -46.97 1.75 1.49
N GLU A 50 -47.66 0.81 2.15
CA GLU A 50 -47.05 -0.22 3.01
C GLU A 50 -46.04 -1.05 2.19
N LEU A 51 -44.76 -0.70 2.34
CA LEU A 51 -43.64 -1.47 1.82
C LEU A 51 -43.53 -2.74 2.64
N SER A 52 -43.82 -3.90 2.03
CA SER A 52 -43.52 -5.18 2.66
C SER A 52 -42.04 -5.22 3.07
N VAL A 53 -41.73 -5.81 4.23
CA VAL A 53 -40.36 -5.86 4.79
C VAL A 53 -39.33 -6.33 3.77
N GLY A 54 -39.72 -7.25 2.86
CA GLY A 54 -38.87 -7.72 1.76
C GLY A 54 -38.55 -6.66 0.69
N SER A 55 -39.44 -5.69 0.45
CA SER A 55 -39.21 -4.58 -0.50
C SER A 55 -38.29 -3.50 0.07
N HIS A 56 -38.34 -3.27 1.39
CA HIS A 56 -37.42 -2.36 2.07
C HIS A 56 -35.99 -2.94 2.11
N GLU A 57 -35.85 -4.22 2.46
CA GLU A 57 -34.55 -4.90 2.40
C GLU A 57 -33.99 -4.95 0.97
N ALA A 58 -34.82 -5.27 -0.03
CA ALA A 58 -34.39 -5.28 -1.43
C ALA A 58 -33.91 -3.90 -1.90
N ARG A 59 -34.60 -2.83 -1.47
CA ARG A 59 -34.21 -1.46 -1.77
C ARG A 59 -32.91 -1.06 -1.07
N LEU A 60 -32.71 -1.46 0.18
CA LEU A 60 -31.44 -1.25 0.89
C LEU A 60 -30.28 -1.97 0.19
N ARG A 61 -30.46 -3.23 -0.22
CA ARG A 61 -29.46 -3.98 -1.00
C ARG A 61 -29.16 -3.31 -2.34
N GLN A 62 -30.16 -2.76 -3.02
CA GLN A 62 -29.99 -2.05 -4.29
C GLN A 62 -29.22 -0.73 -4.12
N ILE A 63 -29.53 0.04 -3.08
CA ILE A 63 -28.80 1.28 -2.74
C ILE A 63 -27.34 0.95 -2.41
N GLU A 64 -27.10 -0.10 -1.62
CA GLU A 64 -25.77 -0.56 -1.27
C GLU A 64 -25.00 -1.04 -2.50
N PHE A 65 -25.66 -1.76 -3.41
CA PHE A 65 -25.10 -2.19 -4.69
C PHE A 65 -24.71 -1.00 -5.57
N MET A 66 -25.58 0.01 -5.71
CA MET A 66 -25.30 1.21 -6.50
C MET A 66 -24.16 2.05 -5.92
N LYS A 67 -24.10 2.21 -4.59
CA LYS A 67 -22.96 2.85 -3.91
C LYS A 67 -21.65 2.11 -4.18
N LYS A 68 -21.67 0.77 -4.11
CA LYS A 68 -20.52 -0.08 -4.44
C LYS A 68 -20.10 0.07 -5.90
N LEU A 69 -21.03 0.27 -6.82
CA LEU A 69 -20.76 0.40 -8.26
C LEU A 69 -20.18 1.79 -8.59
N GLU A 70 -20.73 2.86 -8.03
CA GLU A 70 -20.23 4.22 -8.19
C GLU A 70 -18.81 4.37 -7.60
N TYR A 71 -18.54 3.71 -6.46
CA TYR A 71 -17.21 3.62 -5.87
C TYR A 71 -16.20 2.93 -6.81
N ARG A 72 -16.60 1.83 -7.47
CA ARG A 72 -15.77 1.12 -8.45
C ARG A 72 -15.46 1.95 -9.68
N GLU A 73 -16.44 2.69 -10.19
CA GLU A 73 -16.22 3.57 -11.35
C GLU A 73 -15.30 4.75 -11.02
N LYS A 74 -15.44 5.35 -9.83
CA LYS A 74 -14.49 6.36 -9.33
C LYS A 74 -13.09 5.77 -9.15
N GLY A 75 -13.00 4.50 -8.78
CA GLY A 75 -11.74 3.80 -8.59
C GLY A 75 -10.99 3.38 -9.85
N ARG A 76 -11.71 2.96 -10.90
CA ARG A 76 -11.13 2.66 -12.22
C ARG A 76 -10.38 3.83 -12.83
N ARG A 77 -10.72 5.06 -12.45
CA ARG A 77 -10.06 6.29 -12.92
C ARG A 77 -8.72 6.59 -12.21
N LYS A 78 -8.40 5.91 -11.10
CA LYS A 78 -7.14 6.10 -10.35
C LYS A 78 -6.15 4.97 -10.72
N LYS A 79 -5.05 5.30 -11.43
CA LYS A 79 -3.98 4.34 -11.80
C LYS A 79 -3.49 3.55 -10.57
N HIS A 80 -3.37 2.23 -10.69
CA HIS A 80 -2.78 1.38 -9.66
C HIS A 80 -1.35 1.81 -9.35
N PHE A 81 -1.02 1.92 -8.07
CA PHE A 81 0.20 2.59 -7.66
C PHE A 81 0.96 1.87 -6.50
N ALA A 82 1.84 0.89 -6.80
CA ALA A 82 3.04 0.51 -5.99
C ALA A 82 4.28 0.21 -6.90
N GLN A 83 5.41 0.93 -6.82
CA GLN A 83 6.68 0.62 -7.52
C GLN A 83 7.76 1.54 -6.98
N THR A 84 8.74 0.93 -6.35
CA THR A 84 10.08 1.51 -6.24
C THR A 84 10.61 1.80 -7.65
N MET A 85 11.49 2.79 -7.82
CA MET A 85 12.09 3.03 -9.14
C MET A 85 12.71 1.72 -9.69
N PRO A 86 12.61 1.42 -11.00
CA PRO A 86 13.21 0.21 -11.56
C PRO A 86 14.69 0.08 -11.20
N ALA A 87 15.43 1.19 -11.20
CA ALA A 87 16.82 1.21 -10.75
C ALA A 87 16.99 0.71 -9.30
N TYR A 88 16.08 1.01 -8.37
CA TYR A 88 16.18 0.55 -6.99
C TYR A 88 15.93 -0.96 -6.89
N GLU A 89 14.94 -1.49 -7.61
CA GLU A 89 14.70 -2.93 -7.64
C GLU A 89 15.83 -3.69 -8.34
N GLU A 90 16.33 -3.13 -9.46
CA GLU A 90 17.30 -3.79 -10.33
C GLU A 90 18.75 -3.61 -9.86
N THR A 91 19.13 -2.48 -9.28
CA THR A 91 20.54 -2.15 -8.96
C THR A 91 20.84 -2.13 -7.45
N VAL A 92 19.82 -1.98 -6.59
CA VAL A 92 20.00 -1.86 -5.13
C VAL A 92 19.63 -3.15 -4.41
N ILE A 93 18.38 -3.61 -4.54
CA ILE A 93 17.87 -4.74 -3.74
C ILE A 93 18.56 -6.04 -4.12
N GLY A 94 18.99 -6.80 -3.11
CA GLY A 94 19.78 -8.02 -3.32
C GLY A 94 21.18 -7.78 -3.92
N LYS A 95 21.61 -6.52 -4.08
CA LYS A 95 22.92 -6.15 -4.64
C LYS A 95 23.76 -5.33 -3.67
N TYR A 96 23.13 -4.51 -2.84
CA TYR A 96 23.84 -3.70 -1.85
C TYR A 96 24.15 -4.52 -0.59
N PRO A 97 25.34 -4.36 0.01
CA PRO A 97 25.57 -4.79 1.38
C PRO A 97 24.55 -4.13 2.31
N SER A 98 24.09 -4.85 3.33
CA SER A 98 23.03 -4.38 4.23
C SER A 98 23.34 -3.02 4.85
N LYS A 99 24.61 -2.74 5.21
CA LYS A 99 25.04 -1.44 5.73
C LYS A 99 24.90 -0.29 4.72
N LEU A 100 25.16 -0.54 3.44
CA LEU A 100 25.00 0.46 2.38
C LEU A 100 23.52 0.74 2.13
N LEU A 101 22.70 -0.31 2.08
CA LEU A 101 21.24 -0.19 1.95
C LEU A 101 20.63 0.56 3.14
N ASP A 102 21.12 0.31 4.36
CA ASP A 102 20.72 1.02 5.57
C ASP A 102 20.95 2.54 5.42
N CYS A 103 22.11 2.94 4.89
CA CYS A 103 22.45 4.35 4.65
C CYS A 103 21.53 4.99 3.59
N LEU A 104 21.24 4.28 2.50
CA LEU A 104 20.32 4.77 1.49
C LEU A 104 18.92 4.98 2.08
N MET A 105 18.40 3.98 2.80
CA MET A 105 17.09 4.04 3.45
C MET A 105 16.97 5.18 4.46
N ARG A 106 18.03 5.43 5.25
CA ARG A 106 18.11 6.56 6.19
C ARG A 106 18.03 7.92 5.51
N THR A 107 18.37 7.99 4.23
CA THR A 107 18.39 9.26 3.49
C THR A 107 17.06 9.56 2.82
N LEU A 108 16.20 8.56 2.60
CA LEU A 108 14.91 8.71 1.93
C LEU A 108 13.96 9.74 2.57
N PRO A 109 13.85 9.85 3.91
CA PRO A 109 13.00 10.88 4.52
C PRO A 109 13.39 12.31 4.12
N TYR A 110 14.62 12.52 3.64
CA TYR A 110 15.18 13.82 3.24
C TYR A 110 15.15 14.04 1.72
N MET A 111 14.53 13.13 0.96
CA MET A 111 14.37 13.27 -0.49
C MET A 111 13.35 14.35 -0.82
N ASN A 112 13.74 15.30 -1.68
CA ASN A 112 12.78 16.20 -2.32
C ASN A 112 12.07 15.43 -3.45
N TYR A 113 10.74 15.49 -3.46
CA TYR A 113 9.97 15.07 -4.64
C TYR A 113 9.15 16.28 -5.06
N ASN A 114 9.08 16.51 -6.37
CA ASN A 114 8.41 17.63 -7.00
C ASN A 114 6.91 17.62 -6.67
N GLY A 115 6.50 18.34 -5.62
CA GLY A 115 5.15 18.23 -5.08
C GLY A 115 4.56 19.53 -4.51
N ASP A 116 5.31 20.25 -3.67
CA ASP A 116 4.72 21.37 -2.93
C ASP A 116 5.38 22.71 -3.27
N ASN A 117 4.53 23.62 -3.73
CA ASN A 117 4.84 24.92 -4.32
C ASN A 117 5.45 25.96 -3.38
N GLN A 118 5.99 25.60 -2.21
CA GLN A 118 6.75 26.55 -1.39
C GLN A 118 7.93 25.87 -0.66
N VAL A 119 9.12 26.48 -0.79
CA VAL A 119 10.36 26.31 0.01
C VAL A 119 11.42 25.25 -0.41
N ASN A 120 11.51 24.83 -1.68
CA ASN A 120 12.72 24.11 -2.16
C ASN A 120 13.13 24.52 -3.57
N ALA A 121 13.66 25.74 -3.73
CA ALA A 121 14.22 26.24 -5.00
C ALA A 121 15.45 25.45 -5.52
N ASN A 122 15.86 24.37 -4.84
CA ASN A 122 16.90 23.45 -5.30
C ASN A 122 16.55 22.05 -4.78
N ASP A 123 16.30 21.09 -5.68
CA ASP A 123 15.91 19.69 -5.42
C ASP A 123 16.93 18.83 -4.62
N VAL A 124 17.78 19.44 -3.80
CA VAL A 124 18.85 18.77 -3.06
C VAL A 124 18.41 18.22 -1.73
N ILE A 125 19.09 17.18 -1.26
CA ILE A 125 18.91 16.57 0.05
C ILE A 125 19.23 17.62 1.11
N LYS A 126 18.31 17.81 2.06
CA LYS A 126 18.48 18.73 3.17
C LYS A 126 18.27 18.03 4.50
N ILE A 127 19.18 18.24 5.44
CA ILE A 127 19.07 17.73 6.82
C ILE A 127 18.88 18.95 7.73
N SER A 128 17.78 18.98 8.48
CA SER A 128 17.41 20.11 9.34
C SER A 128 17.41 21.45 8.59
N GLY A 129 16.90 21.46 7.35
CA GLY A 129 16.81 22.64 6.49
C GLY A 129 18.11 23.04 5.79
N LYS A 130 19.25 22.42 6.09
CA LYS A 130 20.57 22.72 5.49
C LYS A 130 20.93 21.72 4.40
N ILE A 131 21.56 22.20 3.31
CA ILE A 131 22.05 21.34 2.22
C ILE A 131 23.01 20.30 2.78
N ALA A 132 22.73 19.03 2.46
CA ALA A 132 23.54 17.92 2.93
C ALA A 132 24.84 17.78 2.12
N ASN A 133 25.98 17.86 2.80
CA ASN A 133 27.31 17.48 2.31
C ASN A 133 27.79 16.16 2.93
N ASP A 134 28.96 15.68 2.51
CA ASP A 134 29.55 14.41 2.98
C ASP A 134 29.60 14.30 4.51
N THR A 135 29.93 15.40 5.20
CA THR A 135 30.05 15.44 6.66
C THR A 135 28.68 15.30 7.33
N SER A 136 27.65 15.95 6.79
CA SER A 136 26.30 15.82 7.32
C SER A 136 25.71 14.42 7.07
N LEU A 137 25.97 13.84 5.89
CA LEU A 137 25.56 12.48 5.55
C LEU A 137 26.31 11.44 6.39
N SER A 138 27.62 11.61 6.61
CA SER A 138 28.39 10.71 7.47
C SER A 138 27.87 10.69 8.90
N LYS A 139 27.46 11.86 9.43
CA LYS A 139 26.83 11.98 10.74
C LYS A 139 25.45 11.32 10.76
N LEU A 140 24.62 11.55 9.75
CA LEU A 140 23.30 10.90 9.61
C LEU A 140 23.41 9.37 9.63
N TRP A 141 24.42 8.82 8.95
CA TRP A 141 24.62 7.38 8.82
C TRP A 141 25.40 6.75 9.97
N GLY A 142 26.02 7.56 10.85
CA GLY A 142 26.90 7.06 11.90
C GLY A 142 28.13 6.33 11.36
N VAL A 143 28.67 6.77 10.22
CA VAL A 143 29.87 6.18 9.59
C VAL A 143 30.98 7.22 9.45
N SER A 144 32.23 6.76 9.27
CA SER A 144 33.35 7.66 9.02
C SER A 144 33.18 8.39 7.68
N ARG A 145 33.65 9.63 7.59
CA ARG A 145 33.58 10.44 6.36
C ARG A 145 34.14 9.71 5.12
N PRO A 146 35.30 9.01 5.18
CA PRO A 146 35.78 8.23 4.02
C PRO A 146 34.83 7.10 3.60
N THR A 147 34.13 6.47 4.55
CA THR A 147 33.12 5.46 4.24
C THR A 147 31.89 6.10 3.58
N ALA A 148 31.45 7.25 4.10
CA ALA A 148 30.34 7.99 3.52
C ALA A 148 30.62 8.40 2.07
N VAL A 149 31.81 8.92 1.77
CA VAL A 149 32.21 9.28 0.39
C VAL A 149 32.11 8.06 -0.53
N LYS A 150 32.66 6.90 -0.14
CA LYS A 150 32.53 5.66 -0.93
C LYS A 150 31.08 5.25 -1.20
N TYR A 151 30.20 5.44 -0.23
CA TYR A 151 28.77 5.11 -0.37
C TYR A 151 28.06 6.11 -1.29
N ILE A 152 28.37 7.41 -1.17
CA ILE A 152 27.86 8.47 -2.03
C ILE A 152 28.27 8.22 -3.48
N ASP A 153 29.57 7.98 -3.73
CA ASP A 153 30.10 7.69 -5.06
C ASP A 153 29.36 6.50 -5.66
N ARG A 154 29.12 5.45 -4.86
CA ARG A 154 28.35 4.29 -5.29
C ARG A 154 26.90 4.62 -5.66
N PHE A 155 26.21 5.45 -4.88
CA PHE A 155 24.85 5.89 -5.20
C PHE A 155 24.79 6.73 -6.48
N VAL A 156 25.84 7.51 -6.77
CA VAL A 156 25.96 8.28 -8.01
C VAL A 156 26.25 7.36 -9.20
N GLU A 157 27.19 6.42 -9.07
CA GLU A 157 27.49 5.40 -10.07
C GLU A 157 26.25 4.58 -10.46
N ASP A 158 25.48 4.15 -9.47
CA ASP A 158 24.28 3.33 -9.67
C ASP A 158 23.05 4.17 -10.09
N ASN A 159 23.24 5.45 -10.44
CA ASN A 159 22.20 6.38 -10.91
C ASN A 159 21.03 6.60 -9.93
N ILE A 160 21.27 6.42 -8.64
CA ILE A 160 20.29 6.71 -7.59
C ILE A 160 20.36 8.21 -7.27
N TRP A 161 21.58 8.74 -7.13
CA TRP A 161 21.86 10.14 -6.84
C TRP A 161 22.58 10.84 -7.99
N GLU A 162 22.60 12.17 -7.91
CA GLU A 162 23.47 13.01 -8.72
C GLU A 162 24.01 14.18 -7.89
N THR A 163 25.18 14.66 -8.29
CA THR A 163 25.81 15.83 -7.69
C THR A 163 25.29 17.10 -8.36
N LYS A 164 24.86 18.07 -7.54
CA LYS A 164 24.43 19.41 -7.98
C LYS A 164 25.41 20.45 -7.46
N LYS A 165 25.85 21.37 -8.34
CA LYS A 165 26.55 22.58 -7.92
C LYS A 165 25.52 23.65 -7.57
N ILE A 166 25.65 24.24 -6.39
CA ILE A 166 24.77 25.31 -5.90
C ILE A 166 25.62 26.57 -5.69
N GLU A 167 25.15 27.68 -6.24
CA GLU A 167 25.80 28.98 -6.07
C GLU A 167 25.87 29.37 -4.59
N GLY A 168 27.03 29.85 -4.13
CA GLY A 168 27.25 30.19 -2.73
C GLY A 168 27.41 29.00 -1.77
N PHE A 169 27.40 27.76 -2.26
CA PHE A 169 27.65 26.57 -1.46
C PHE A 169 29.04 25.96 -1.76
N ASN A 170 29.92 25.97 -0.76
CA ASN A 170 31.23 25.32 -0.88
C ASN A 170 31.10 23.81 -0.61
N GLY A 171 31.13 23.02 -1.68
CA GLY A 171 31.14 21.56 -1.63
C GLY A 171 30.16 20.92 -2.62
N ASN A 172 30.09 19.59 -2.59
CA ASN A 172 29.11 18.84 -3.37
C ASN A 172 27.76 18.83 -2.65
N ALA A 173 26.70 19.22 -3.36
CA ALA A 173 25.33 18.96 -2.95
C ALA A 173 24.80 17.75 -3.70
N TYR A 174 23.88 17.01 -3.11
CA TYR A 174 23.35 15.78 -3.67
C TYR A 174 21.83 15.88 -3.86
N ARG A 175 21.31 15.29 -4.92
CA ARG A 175 19.87 15.04 -5.09
C ARG A 175 19.63 13.62 -5.56
N PHE A 176 18.43 13.12 -5.30
CA PHE A 176 17.99 11.88 -5.92
C PHE A 176 17.63 12.15 -7.38
N LYS A 177 18.07 11.27 -8.29
CA LYS A 177 17.82 11.44 -9.74
C LYS A 177 16.33 11.33 -10.08
N GLN A 178 15.61 10.48 -9.37
CA GLN A 178 14.16 10.31 -9.46
C GLN A 178 13.62 9.86 -8.10
N ASP A 179 12.30 9.86 -7.98
CA ASP A 179 11.58 9.42 -6.80
C ASP A 179 11.83 7.90 -6.56
N VAL A 180 12.62 7.57 -5.53
CA VAL A 180 13.02 6.17 -5.22
C VAL A 180 11.83 5.31 -4.80
N PHE A 181 10.91 5.88 -4.03
CA PHE A 181 9.64 5.29 -3.65
C PHE A 181 8.54 6.18 -4.21
N LEU A 182 8.19 6.01 -5.49
CA LEU A 182 6.91 6.52 -5.89
C LEU A 182 5.87 5.72 -5.08
N LYS A 183 4.82 6.39 -4.57
CA LYS A 183 3.55 6.36 -5.31
C LYS A 183 2.37 7.07 -4.56
N GLY A 184 1.91 8.25 -5.03
CA GLY A 184 0.51 8.76 -4.96
C GLY A 184 0.17 9.76 -6.11
N SER A 185 -1.10 9.91 -6.52
CA SER A 185 -1.53 11.01 -7.41
C SER A 185 -1.91 12.26 -6.59
N LYS A 186 -1.71 13.46 -7.15
CA LYS A 186 -1.88 14.80 -6.51
C LYS A 186 -3.19 15.04 -5.74
N SER A 187 -4.22 14.21 -5.89
CA SER A 187 -5.57 14.50 -5.41
C SER A 187 -5.87 14.10 -3.95
N ASP A 188 -5.10 13.22 -3.32
CA ASP A 188 -5.35 12.80 -1.92
C ASP A 188 -4.33 13.42 -0.95
N LYS A 189 -4.70 14.53 -0.32
CA LYS A 189 -3.76 15.40 0.44
C LYS A 189 -3.62 15.03 1.92
N GLU A 190 -4.64 14.42 2.53
CA GLU A 190 -4.71 14.29 4.01
C GLU A 190 -4.14 12.98 4.56
N TYR A 191 -4.46 11.83 3.96
CA TYR A 191 -4.17 10.52 4.57
C TYR A 191 -3.10 9.72 3.84
N LEU A 192 -2.84 10.06 2.59
CA LEU A 192 -2.02 9.29 1.66
C LEU A 192 -1.02 10.17 0.92
N SER A 193 -0.72 11.35 1.47
CA SER A 193 0.25 12.25 0.88
C SER A 193 1.67 11.76 1.16
N LYS A 194 2.54 11.97 0.18
CA LYS A 194 3.96 11.65 0.24
C LYS A 194 4.66 12.12 1.52
N LYS A 195 4.24 13.27 2.05
CA LYS A 195 4.75 13.83 3.30
C LYS A 195 4.53 12.87 4.47
N VAL A 196 3.33 12.31 4.59
CA VAL A 196 2.96 11.35 5.64
C VAL A 196 3.84 10.10 5.56
N VAL A 197 4.11 9.57 4.36
CA VAL A 197 4.98 8.39 4.17
C VAL A 197 6.41 8.69 4.63
N LEU A 198 6.98 9.84 4.29
CA LEU A 198 8.35 10.20 4.69
C LEU A 198 8.47 10.50 6.19
N GLU A 199 7.49 11.17 6.78
CA GLU A 199 7.42 11.40 8.23
C GLU A 199 7.27 10.08 8.99
N THR A 200 6.43 9.17 8.48
CA THR A 200 6.25 7.83 9.04
C THR A 200 7.54 7.02 8.93
N LEU A 201 8.19 7.03 7.76
CA LEU A 201 9.48 6.35 7.56
C LEU A 201 10.56 6.90 8.49
N GLY A 202 10.67 8.22 8.64
CA GLY A 202 11.62 8.86 9.56
C GLY A 202 11.38 8.49 11.02
N THR A 203 10.11 8.46 11.44
CA THR A 203 9.71 8.01 12.79
C THR A 203 10.07 6.54 13.01
N MET A 204 9.77 5.67 12.05
CA MET A 204 10.09 4.25 12.12
C MET A 204 11.59 3.97 12.13
N ILE A 205 12.40 4.72 11.38
CA ILE A 205 13.87 4.63 11.43
C ILE A 205 14.36 4.95 12.84
N THR A 206 13.85 6.03 13.43
CA THR A 206 14.23 6.45 14.79
C THR A 206 13.87 5.36 15.82
N HIS A 207 12.65 4.82 15.75
CA HIS A 207 12.22 3.75 16.65
C HIS A 207 13.03 2.46 16.45
N ALA A 208 13.39 2.11 15.21
CA ALA A 208 14.21 0.93 14.94
C ALA A 208 15.60 1.04 15.57
N ASP A 209 16.22 2.23 15.51
CA ASP A 209 17.51 2.47 16.13
C ASP A 209 17.46 2.37 17.65
N GLN A 210 16.39 2.92 18.26
CA GLN A 210 16.14 2.82 19.70
C GLN A 210 15.95 1.35 20.11
N GLU A 211 15.08 0.60 19.42
CA GLU A 211 14.84 -0.81 19.75
C GLU A 211 16.07 -1.67 19.51
N ARG A 212 16.80 -1.49 18.41
CA ARG A 212 18.07 -2.21 18.17
C ARG A 212 19.06 -1.96 19.29
N SER A 213 19.29 -0.69 19.63
CA SER A 213 20.25 -0.30 20.69
C SER A 213 19.81 -0.84 22.04
N ARG A 214 18.51 -0.83 22.34
CA ARG A 214 17.93 -1.44 23.54
C ARG A 214 18.18 -2.94 23.58
N ILE A 215 17.88 -3.69 22.51
CA ILE A 215 18.07 -5.15 22.46
C ILE A 215 19.53 -5.51 22.72
N LEU A 216 20.47 -4.80 22.09
CA LEU A 216 21.90 -5.07 22.22
C LEU A 216 22.45 -4.72 23.61
N SER A 217 21.87 -3.74 24.31
CA SER A 217 22.37 -3.26 25.62
C SER A 217 21.62 -3.81 26.83
N LYS A 218 20.30 -4.00 26.71
CA LYS A 218 19.36 -4.38 27.77
C LYS A 218 18.29 -5.35 27.22
N PRO A 219 18.67 -6.60 26.88
CA PRO A 219 17.71 -7.60 26.42
C PRO A 219 16.84 -8.12 27.56
N PHE A 220 15.53 -8.13 27.37
CA PHE A 220 14.55 -8.56 28.38
C PHE A 220 14.06 -9.99 28.16
N THR A 221 13.89 -10.40 26.91
CA THR A 221 13.37 -11.74 26.58
C THR A 221 14.50 -12.73 26.31
N HIS A 222 14.19 -14.03 26.34
CA HIS A 222 15.15 -15.07 25.97
C HIS A 222 15.66 -14.91 24.52
N GLU A 223 14.76 -14.55 23.60
CA GLU A 223 15.12 -14.28 22.20
C GLU A 223 16.07 -13.09 22.08
N GLU A 224 15.78 -11.99 22.78
CA GLU A 224 16.65 -10.80 22.77
C GLU A 224 18.03 -11.09 23.33
N LYS A 225 18.13 -11.89 24.40
CA LYS A 225 19.41 -12.33 24.97
C LYS A 225 20.21 -13.15 23.95
N ARG A 226 19.53 -13.99 23.16
CA ARG A 226 20.15 -14.77 22.08
C ARG A 226 20.65 -13.85 20.96
N TYR A 227 19.88 -12.83 20.56
CA TYR A 227 20.33 -11.83 19.58
C TYR A 227 21.55 -11.05 20.07
N ALA A 228 21.49 -10.49 21.27
CA ALA A 228 22.57 -9.69 21.84
C ALA A 228 23.89 -10.47 22.02
N LYS A 229 23.79 -11.79 22.33
CA LYS A 229 24.97 -12.66 22.46
C LYS A 229 25.53 -13.09 21.10
N GLY A 230 24.66 -13.35 20.12
CA GLY A 230 25.05 -13.94 18.84
C GLY A 230 25.36 -12.93 17.73
N LEU A 231 24.97 -11.66 17.88
CA LEU A 231 25.11 -10.64 16.87
C LEU A 231 25.86 -9.43 17.43
N SER A 232 26.92 -8.99 16.74
CA SER A 232 27.61 -7.73 17.04
C SER A 232 26.84 -6.52 16.51
N THR A 233 26.13 -6.68 15.39
CA THR A 233 25.27 -5.67 14.79
C THR A 233 24.26 -6.32 13.85
N PHE A 234 23.19 -5.61 13.53
CA PHE A 234 22.20 -5.99 12.52
C PHE A 234 21.48 -4.74 12.00
N HIS A 235 20.89 -4.83 10.80
CA HIS A 235 20.36 -3.67 10.06
C HIS A 235 18.87 -3.80 9.72
N PRO A 236 17.96 -3.57 10.70
CA PRO A 236 16.52 -3.68 10.47
C PRO A 236 16.00 -2.76 9.35
N ILE A 237 16.56 -1.55 9.23
CA ILE A 237 16.10 -0.57 8.23
C ILE A 237 16.53 -0.96 6.81
N ALA A 238 17.70 -1.55 6.64
CA ALA A 238 18.04 -2.20 5.38
C ALA A 238 17.07 -3.33 5.03
N CYS A 239 16.70 -4.16 6.01
CA CYS A 239 15.71 -5.22 5.81
C CYS A 239 14.34 -4.63 5.40
N LEU A 240 13.88 -3.56 6.05
CA LEU A 240 12.67 -2.85 5.66
C LEU A 240 12.72 -2.39 4.20
N GLY A 241 13.82 -1.72 3.80
CA GLY A 241 14.02 -1.23 2.44
C GLY A 241 13.95 -2.32 1.38
N ALA A 242 14.45 -3.52 1.71
CA ALA A 242 14.36 -4.69 0.86
C ALA A 242 12.91 -5.22 0.74
N LEU A 243 12.20 -5.32 1.86
CA LEU A 243 10.86 -5.92 1.90
C LEU A 243 9.78 -5.03 1.28
N LEU A 244 9.94 -3.70 1.31
CA LEU A 244 8.99 -2.76 0.68
C LEU A 244 8.73 -3.09 -0.79
N THR A 245 9.75 -3.53 -1.52
CA THR A 245 9.66 -3.91 -2.95
C THR A 245 8.82 -5.16 -3.21
N LYS A 246 8.51 -5.94 -2.17
CA LYS A 246 7.74 -7.20 -2.25
C LYS A 246 6.34 -7.07 -1.69
N THR A 247 5.86 -5.86 -1.41
CA THR A 247 4.52 -5.69 -0.86
C THR A 247 3.46 -5.64 -1.95
N HIS A 248 2.47 -6.51 -1.88
CA HIS A 248 1.29 -6.43 -2.76
C HIS A 248 0.32 -5.34 -2.30
N TYR A 249 0.00 -4.40 -3.18
CA TYR A 249 -0.72 -3.16 -2.83
C TYR A 249 -2.19 -3.32 -2.41
N LYS A 250 -2.89 -4.42 -2.79
CA LYS A 250 -4.28 -4.66 -2.34
C LYS A 250 -4.37 -5.40 -1.02
N SER A 251 -3.37 -6.22 -0.70
CA SER A 251 -3.44 -7.15 0.44
C SER A 251 -2.38 -6.90 1.50
N PHE A 252 -1.40 -6.04 1.22
CA PHE A 252 -0.24 -5.73 2.06
C PHE A 252 0.69 -6.89 2.38
N PHE A 253 0.42 -8.09 1.85
CA PHE A 253 1.28 -9.25 2.03
C PHE A 253 2.62 -9.07 1.32
N LEU A 254 3.67 -9.61 1.93
CA LEU A 254 4.95 -9.80 1.27
C LEU A 254 4.88 -11.00 0.32
N VAL A 255 5.08 -10.75 -0.97
CA VAL A 255 4.95 -11.74 -2.05
C VAL A 255 6.06 -11.60 -3.10
N ASN A 256 6.38 -12.71 -3.76
CA ASN A 256 7.29 -12.80 -4.91
C ASN A 256 6.56 -12.80 -6.26
N ASN A 257 5.28 -12.41 -6.25
CA ASN A 257 4.55 -12.16 -7.47
C ASN A 257 5.19 -11.04 -8.29
N GLN A 258 5.03 -11.09 -9.61
CA GLN A 258 5.36 -9.96 -10.46
C GLN A 258 4.34 -8.85 -10.23
N PHE A 259 4.73 -7.60 -10.51
CA PHE A 259 3.84 -6.45 -10.33
C PHE A 259 2.52 -6.59 -11.11
N ASP A 260 2.58 -7.17 -12.31
CA ASP A 260 1.42 -7.36 -13.19
C ASP A 260 0.62 -8.64 -12.87
N ASP A 261 1.05 -9.46 -11.91
CA ASP A 261 0.29 -10.65 -11.51
C ASP A 261 -1.02 -10.22 -10.83
N GLU A 262 -2.17 -10.56 -11.43
CA GLU A 262 -3.47 -10.32 -10.81
C GLU A 262 -3.74 -11.35 -9.69
N ILE A 263 -3.22 -11.07 -8.49
CA ILE A 263 -3.39 -11.95 -7.32
C ILE A 263 -4.82 -11.90 -6.78
N VAL A 264 -5.38 -10.69 -6.69
CA VAL A 264 -6.74 -10.40 -6.24
C VAL A 264 -7.44 -9.63 -7.34
N LYS A 265 -8.45 -10.25 -7.95
CA LYS A 265 -9.20 -9.64 -9.06
C LYS A 265 -10.07 -8.48 -8.59
N GLU A 266 -10.51 -7.62 -9.53
CA GLU A 266 -11.41 -6.50 -9.21
C GLU A 266 -12.72 -6.95 -8.52
N ASP A 267 -13.19 -8.14 -8.85
CA ASP A 267 -14.41 -8.75 -8.32
C ASP A 267 -14.17 -9.68 -7.12
N GLU A 268 -12.99 -9.67 -6.50
CA GLU A 268 -12.67 -10.51 -5.33
C GLU A 268 -12.25 -9.68 -4.10
N THR A 269 -12.45 -10.23 -2.91
CA THR A 269 -11.86 -9.72 -1.66
C THR A 269 -10.63 -10.55 -1.30
N VAL A 270 -9.69 -9.99 -0.55
CA VAL A 270 -8.50 -10.70 -0.06
C VAL A 270 -8.92 -11.92 0.73
N GLN A 271 -9.89 -11.78 1.64
CA GLN A 271 -10.43 -12.91 2.41
C GLN A 271 -10.98 -14.03 1.50
N ASN A 272 -11.76 -13.68 0.46
CA ASN A 272 -12.30 -14.67 -0.48
C ASN A 272 -11.19 -15.43 -1.23
N VAL A 273 -10.10 -14.75 -1.56
CA VAL A 273 -8.93 -15.39 -2.20
C VAL A 273 -8.21 -16.31 -1.22
N LEU A 274 -8.00 -15.87 0.02
CA LEU A 274 -7.29 -16.62 1.06
C LEU A 274 -8.05 -17.87 1.53
N ASN A 275 -9.38 -17.80 1.60
CA ASN A 275 -10.25 -18.89 2.05
C ASN A 275 -10.44 -19.98 0.98
N SER A 276 -10.07 -19.71 -0.27
CA SER A 276 -10.12 -20.69 -1.35
C SER A 276 -8.74 -21.31 -1.61
N SER A 277 -8.61 -22.61 -1.40
CA SER A 277 -7.37 -23.37 -1.64
C SER A 277 -6.82 -23.23 -3.06
N TYR A 278 -7.69 -23.06 -4.06
CA TYR A 278 -7.27 -22.84 -5.45
C TYR A 278 -6.77 -21.41 -5.66
N LYS A 279 -7.57 -20.43 -5.23
CA LYS A 279 -7.29 -19.00 -5.43
C LYS A 279 -6.07 -18.53 -4.63
N LYS A 280 -5.86 -19.08 -3.43
CA LYS A 280 -4.72 -18.78 -2.57
C LYS A 280 -3.37 -19.07 -3.23
N ARG A 281 -3.30 -20.03 -4.16
CA ARG A 281 -2.06 -20.35 -4.91
C ARG A 281 -1.55 -19.20 -5.77
N ARG A 282 -2.41 -18.20 -6.05
CA ARG A 282 -1.99 -16.96 -6.73
C ARG A 282 -1.03 -16.13 -5.87
N PHE A 283 -1.13 -16.24 -4.54
CA PHE A 283 -0.16 -15.65 -3.63
C PHE A 283 1.13 -16.49 -3.59
N LYS A 284 2.21 -15.93 -4.13
CA LYS A 284 3.57 -16.46 -3.97
C LYS A 284 4.20 -15.82 -2.73
N PHE A 285 3.73 -16.20 -1.54
CA PHE A 285 4.20 -15.60 -0.28
C PHE A 285 5.72 -15.67 -0.12
N LEU A 286 6.30 -14.57 0.37
CA LEU A 286 7.74 -14.43 0.55
C LEU A 286 8.24 -15.32 1.71
N LYS A 287 9.19 -16.20 1.43
CA LYS A 287 9.80 -17.11 2.42
C LYS A 287 10.97 -16.43 3.13
N LYS A 288 11.32 -16.92 4.33
CA LYS A 288 12.44 -16.37 5.13
C LYS A 288 13.77 -16.31 4.36
N TYR A 289 14.13 -17.34 3.59
CA TYR A 289 15.38 -17.30 2.80
C TYR A 289 15.32 -16.26 1.67
N GLU A 290 14.13 -15.98 1.13
CA GLU A 290 13.94 -14.97 0.08
C GLU A 290 14.05 -13.57 0.67
N MET A 291 13.47 -13.34 1.86
CA MET A 291 13.69 -12.12 2.65
C MET A 291 15.18 -11.85 2.89
N TRP A 292 15.92 -12.90 3.29
CA TRP A 292 17.36 -12.80 3.50
C TRP A 292 18.12 -12.46 2.21
N ASN A 293 17.75 -13.05 1.08
CA ASN A 293 18.44 -12.79 -0.18
C ASN A 293 18.29 -11.33 -0.62
N LEU A 294 17.11 -10.74 -0.41
CA LEU A 294 16.86 -9.32 -0.68
C LEU A 294 17.69 -8.41 0.24
N TYR A 295 17.87 -8.81 1.50
CA TYR A 295 18.57 -8.05 2.55
C TYR A 295 20.11 -8.13 2.48
N SER A 296 20.66 -9.31 2.16
CA SER A 296 22.07 -9.66 2.41
C SER A 296 22.94 -9.71 1.16
N ARG A 297 22.36 -9.46 -0.02
CA ARG A 297 22.99 -9.65 -1.34
C ARG A 297 23.33 -11.12 -1.70
N THR A 298 23.06 -12.07 -0.82
CA THR A 298 23.37 -13.49 -1.08
C THR A 298 22.21 -14.20 -1.75
N GLU A 299 22.50 -15.14 -2.64
CA GLU A 299 21.50 -16.09 -3.14
C GLU A 299 21.65 -17.41 -2.39
N THR A 300 20.72 -17.70 -1.48
CA THR A 300 20.63 -19.00 -0.84
C THR A 300 19.21 -19.55 -0.87
N LYS A 301 19.08 -20.87 -0.88
CA LYS A 301 17.79 -21.57 -0.70
C LYS A 301 17.56 -22.00 0.76
N LYS A 302 18.59 -21.90 1.62
CA LYS A 302 18.53 -22.29 3.04
C LYS A 302 19.39 -21.37 3.90
N LEU A 303 18.87 -20.96 5.05
CA LEU A 303 19.59 -20.11 5.99
C LEU A 303 20.45 -20.97 6.93
N SER A 304 21.71 -20.55 7.12
CA SER A 304 22.52 -21.03 8.25
C SER A 304 21.97 -20.46 9.56
N SER A 305 22.37 -21.04 10.69
CA SER A 305 21.93 -20.62 12.02
C SER A 305 22.17 -19.13 12.27
N ASP A 306 23.32 -18.60 11.87
CA ASP A 306 23.70 -17.20 12.09
C ASP A 306 22.87 -16.24 11.21
N ARG A 307 22.70 -16.59 9.92
CA ARG A 307 21.87 -15.80 8.99
C ARG A 307 20.40 -15.79 9.42
N LYS A 308 19.92 -16.93 9.92
CA LYS A 308 18.58 -17.05 10.49
C LYS A 308 18.45 -16.16 11.73
N LEU A 309 19.45 -16.18 12.62
CA LEU A 309 19.46 -15.35 13.82
C LEU A 309 19.41 -13.85 13.49
N GLU A 310 20.20 -13.40 12.52
CA GLU A 310 20.24 -12.01 12.09
C GLU A 310 18.92 -11.56 11.43
N LEU A 311 18.35 -12.39 10.55
CA LEU A 311 17.05 -12.11 9.94
C LEU A 311 15.96 -12.04 11.01
N GLU A 312 15.94 -12.98 11.96
CA GLU A 312 14.97 -13.01 13.05
C GLU A 312 15.07 -11.75 13.92
N ALA A 313 16.28 -11.29 14.24
CA ALA A 313 16.50 -10.03 14.95
C ALA A 313 15.98 -8.81 14.17
N CYS A 314 16.21 -8.76 12.85
CA CYS A 314 15.69 -7.69 11.99
C CYS A 314 14.16 -7.69 11.95
N VAL A 315 13.55 -8.85 11.65
CA VAL A 315 12.09 -8.99 11.61
C VAL A 315 11.46 -8.69 12.97
N TYR A 316 12.11 -9.09 14.07
CA TYR A 316 11.67 -8.77 15.42
C TYR A 316 11.56 -7.26 15.64
N VAL A 317 12.61 -6.49 15.31
CA VAL A 317 12.58 -5.03 15.43
C VAL A 317 11.50 -4.43 14.54
N LEU A 318 11.39 -4.87 13.28
CA LEU A 318 10.38 -4.35 12.35
C LEU A 318 8.95 -4.58 12.82
N LYS A 319 8.67 -5.71 13.48
CA LYS A 319 7.37 -5.96 14.11
C LYS A 319 7.14 -5.06 15.32
N ARG A 320 8.14 -4.88 16.17
CA ARG A 320 8.05 -4.05 17.38
C ARG A 320 7.76 -2.58 17.06
N ILE A 321 8.33 -2.05 15.99
CA ILE A 321 8.09 -0.67 15.55
C ILE A 321 6.82 -0.51 14.69
N GLY A 322 6.07 -1.59 14.49
CA GLY A 322 4.84 -1.56 13.69
C GLY A 322 5.07 -1.41 12.18
N ALA A 323 6.27 -1.65 11.66
CA ALA A 323 6.53 -1.66 10.22
C ALA A 323 6.04 -2.97 9.58
N LEU A 324 6.14 -4.09 10.30
CA LEU A 324 5.66 -5.40 9.85
C LEU A 324 4.59 -5.96 10.80
N GLY A 325 3.51 -6.44 10.21
CA GLY A 325 2.47 -7.25 10.84
C GLY A 325 2.72 -8.73 10.60
N LYS A 326 2.12 -9.56 11.46
CA LYS A 326 2.14 -11.02 11.32
C LYS A 326 0.70 -11.52 11.26
N TRP A 327 0.39 -12.32 10.25
CA TRP A 327 -0.86 -13.05 10.16
C TRP A 327 -0.57 -14.55 10.25
N GLU A 328 -1.12 -15.18 11.29
CA GLU A 328 -0.92 -16.59 11.59
C GLU A 328 -2.16 -17.39 11.21
N THR A 329 -1.90 -18.50 10.52
CA THR A 329 -2.83 -19.62 10.39
C THR A 329 -2.21 -20.80 11.12
N GLU A 330 -3.00 -21.81 11.47
CA GLU A 330 -2.52 -23.02 12.17
C GLU A 330 -1.26 -23.66 11.55
N LYS A 331 -1.04 -23.48 10.24
CA LYS A 331 0.04 -24.11 9.49
C LYS A 331 1.09 -23.13 8.93
N ASN A 332 0.79 -21.83 8.88
CA ASN A 332 1.65 -20.88 8.17
C ASN A 332 1.66 -19.51 8.83
N GLU A 333 2.82 -18.87 8.78
CA GLU A 333 3.07 -17.48 9.13
C GLU A 333 3.23 -16.66 7.84
N TYR A 334 2.49 -15.55 7.76
CA TYR A 334 2.58 -14.60 6.66
C TYR A 334 2.91 -13.21 7.22
N TYR A 335 3.68 -12.44 6.46
CA TYR A 335 4.07 -11.08 6.84
C TYR A 335 3.28 -10.06 6.02
N LEU A 336 2.81 -9.03 6.72
CA LEU A 336 2.10 -7.88 6.16
C LEU A 336 2.95 -6.63 6.37
N MET A 337 3.07 -5.77 5.37
CA MET A 337 3.71 -4.47 5.54
C MET A 337 2.68 -3.46 6.05
N ASN A 338 3.12 -2.52 6.91
CA ASN A 338 2.25 -1.43 7.33
C ASN A 338 1.79 -0.61 6.11
N PRO A 339 0.48 -0.42 5.88
CA PRO A 339 -0.04 0.39 4.77
C PRO A 339 0.45 1.83 4.77
N SER A 340 0.81 2.40 5.92
CA SER A 340 1.39 3.75 5.98
C SER A 340 2.75 3.85 5.27
N LEU A 341 3.38 2.71 4.99
CA LEU A 341 4.63 2.61 4.22
C LEU A 341 4.41 2.17 2.77
N VAL A 342 3.20 1.73 2.41
CA VAL A 342 2.88 1.17 1.09
C VAL A 342 1.54 1.69 0.63
N PHE A 343 1.54 2.48 -0.45
CA PHE A 343 0.32 3.11 -0.95
C PHE A 343 -0.76 2.08 -1.31
N ALA A 344 -1.87 2.12 -0.57
CA ALA A 344 -3.04 1.30 -0.83
C ALA A 344 -3.79 1.86 -2.06
N SER A 345 -4.21 0.98 -2.97
CA SER A 345 -5.21 1.37 -3.96
C SER A 345 -6.54 1.55 -3.23
N PRO A 346 -7.14 2.75 -3.20
CA PRO A 346 -8.36 3.00 -2.43
C PRO A 346 -9.53 2.08 -2.84
N ASN A 347 -9.49 1.45 -4.00
CA ASN A 347 -10.66 0.78 -4.58
C ASN A 347 -10.43 -0.69 -4.97
N ALA A 348 -9.79 -1.48 -4.11
CA ALA A 348 -10.09 -2.92 -4.13
C ALA A 348 -11.58 -3.09 -3.73
N LYS A 349 -12.28 -4.09 -4.25
CA LYS A 349 -13.66 -4.45 -3.84
C LYS A 349 -13.81 -4.25 -2.33
N CYS A 350 -14.92 -3.65 -1.84
CA CYS A 350 -15.24 -3.46 -0.41
C CYS A 350 -14.81 -4.69 0.39
N ASP A 351 -13.59 -4.63 0.91
CA ASP A 351 -12.99 -5.62 1.78
C ASP A 351 -12.83 -4.92 3.12
N ASP A 352 -13.92 -4.27 3.52
CA ASP A 352 -13.96 -3.34 4.64
C ASP A 352 -13.50 -4.08 5.91
N GLU A 353 -13.85 -5.37 6.03
CA GLU A 353 -13.35 -6.25 7.07
C GLU A 353 -11.83 -6.45 7.01
N TRP A 354 -11.24 -6.67 5.82
CA TRP A 354 -9.79 -6.77 5.68
C TRP A 354 -9.10 -5.45 5.99
N TYR A 355 -9.62 -4.33 5.50
CA TYR A 355 -9.08 -3.02 5.81
C TYR A 355 -9.21 -2.69 7.30
N GLN A 356 -10.34 -2.98 7.94
CA GLN A 356 -10.51 -2.85 9.39
C GLN A 356 -9.55 -3.74 10.16
N PHE A 357 -9.34 -4.98 9.72
CA PHE A 357 -8.34 -5.88 10.30
C PHE A 357 -6.93 -5.28 10.20
N ILE A 358 -6.55 -4.74 9.03
CA ILE A 358 -5.26 -4.10 8.81
C ILE A 358 -5.12 -2.83 9.65
N CYS A 359 -6.13 -1.96 9.69
CA CYS A 359 -6.16 -0.78 10.54
C CYS A 359 -6.01 -1.14 12.02
N THR A 360 -6.70 -2.17 12.48
CA THR A 360 -6.59 -2.68 13.86
C THR A 360 -5.18 -3.23 14.14
N MET A 361 -4.62 -4.03 13.22
CA MET A 361 -3.29 -4.63 13.35
C MET A 361 -2.19 -3.57 13.51
N PHE A 362 -2.30 -2.46 12.78
CA PHE A 362 -1.29 -1.40 12.75
C PHE A 362 -1.70 -0.15 13.55
N ASN A 363 -2.84 -0.18 14.25
CA ASN A 363 -3.42 0.95 14.98
C ASN A 363 -3.54 2.22 14.11
N LEU A 364 -4.06 2.06 12.89
CA LEU A 364 -4.32 3.16 11.96
C LEU A 364 -5.70 3.75 12.25
N LYS A 365 -5.85 5.08 12.13
CA LYS A 365 -7.18 5.69 12.10
C LYS A 365 -7.94 5.12 10.91
N ASN A 366 -9.22 4.79 11.10
CA ASN A 366 -10.05 4.26 10.01
C ASN A 366 -9.92 5.15 8.77
N LEU A 367 -9.58 4.53 7.64
CA LEU A 367 -9.63 5.16 6.33
C LEU A 367 -11.12 5.29 6.00
N GLU A 368 -11.72 6.45 6.31
CA GLU A 368 -13.10 6.77 5.91
C GLU A 368 -13.19 7.17 4.43
#